data_AF-A0A926JTH6-F1
#
_entry.id   AF-A0A926JTH6-F1
#
_cell.length_a   1.000
_cell.length_b   1.000
_cell.length_c   1.000
_cell.angle_alpha   90.00
_cell.angle_beta   90.00
_cell.angle_gamma   90.00
#
_symmetry.space_group_name_H-M   'P 1'
#
loop_
_entity.id
_entity.type
_entity.pdbx_description
1 polymer ?
#
loop_
_entity_poly.entity_id
_entity_poly.type
_entity_poly.pdbx_seq_one_letter_code
_entity_poly.pdbx_strand_id
1 'polypeptide(L)'
;MDRRCFLKQGSLEVASMSLLQGYANLNNMDGTANQLTIVNATSNFEREKLRYPFGFKGGYLTELWQVATQLKGPNEHTGVGLATQSVLYGDANVFASTSEAGGNALMYVLANKALDMLAGHSFENPVAALDHMLPEVHEEGKRLTGRPDLNINFVYNALVSVDNALWMLYAKEQGASGFRKILPSAYRKALSHRNDKVAVMYQVSYGMALSSIRRAAEEGYLVFKIKTGQPGTEEEMLQKDKERLSEIHEVLKNIKTGRTSTGKVYYTMDANGR
;
A
#
# COMPACT_ATOMS: atom_id res chain seq x y z
N MET A 1 -8.95 18.43 -7.07
CA MET A 1 -7.51 18.71 -7.28
C MET A 1 -6.85 17.40 -7.68
N ASP A 2 -6.14 17.32 -8.82
CA ASP A 2 -5.46 16.10 -9.32
C ASP A 2 -4.34 15.65 -8.35
N ARG A 3 -4.20 14.35 -8.07
CA ARG A 3 -3.14 13.76 -7.24
C ARG A 3 -1.76 14.20 -7.70
N ARG A 4 -1.52 14.28 -9.01
CA ARG A 4 -0.25 14.79 -9.55
C ARG A 4 -0.04 16.26 -9.19
N CYS A 5 -1.10 17.05 -9.14
CA CYS A 5 -1.03 18.44 -8.67
C CYS A 5 -0.75 18.52 -7.17
N PHE A 6 -1.44 17.70 -6.36
CA PHE A 6 -1.20 17.58 -4.92
C PHE A 6 0.24 17.15 -4.60
N LEU A 7 0.75 16.14 -5.32
CA LEU A 7 2.15 15.71 -5.24
C LEU A 7 3.11 16.81 -5.69
N LYS A 8 2.78 17.58 -6.74
CA LYS A 8 3.60 18.71 -7.21
C LYS A 8 3.68 19.84 -6.19
N GLN A 9 2.57 20.17 -5.53
CA GLN A 9 2.56 21.15 -4.45
C GLN A 9 3.44 20.69 -3.28
N GLY A 10 3.40 19.40 -2.93
CA GLY A 10 4.29 18.82 -1.91
C GLY A 10 5.74 18.56 -2.36
N SER A 11 6.06 18.61 -3.66
CA SER A 11 7.41 18.32 -4.20
C SER A 11 8.16 19.54 -4.74
N LEU A 12 7.49 20.66 -5.03
CA LEU A 12 8.13 21.94 -5.31
C LEU A 12 8.99 22.44 -4.13
N GLU A 13 8.65 22.05 -2.89
CA GLU A 13 9.46 22.29 -1.69
C GLU A 13 10.71 21.38 -1.60
N VAL A 14 10.71 20.21 -2.27
CA VAL A 14 11.81 19.23 -2.21
C VAL A 14 12.96 19.60 -3.15
N ALA A 15 12.66 20.25 -4.29
CA ALA A 15 13.65 20.65 -5.28
C ALA A 15 14.45 21.91 -4.88
N SER A 16 13.88 22.79 -4.06
CA SER A 16 14.58 23.99 -3.57
C SER A 16 15.53 23.70 -2.40
N MET A 17 15.30 22.65 -1.60
CA MET A 17 16.18 22.30 -0.47
C MET A 17 17.40 21.47 -0.84
N SER A 18 17.39 20.77 -1.99
CA SER A 18 18.52 19.95 -2.43
C SER A 18 19.72 20.76 -2.95
N LEU A 19 19.58 22.09 -3.12
CA LEU A 19 20.66 22.99 -3.53
C LEU A 19 21.24 23.85 -2.37
N LEU A 20 20.66 23.80 -1.16
CA LEU A 20 21.08 24.64 -0.03
C LEU A 20 21.60 23.86 1.20
N GLN A 21 21.59 22.53 1.20
CA GLN A 21 22.08 21.70 2.31
C GLN A 21 23.57 21.31 2.23
N GLY A 22 24.39 22.14 1.58
CA GLY A 22 25.82 22.17 1.83
C GLY A 22 26.09 23.14 2.97
N TYR A 23 26.51 22.63 4.14
CA TYR A 23 26.90 23.37 5.35
C TYR A 23 25.76 23.85 6.28
N ALA A 24 25.29 22.94 7.15
CA ALA A 24 25.04 23.27 8.57
C ALA A 24 24.76 22.01 9.40
N ASN A 25 25.46 21.92 10.54
CA ASN A 25 25.14 21.15 11.75
C ASN A 25 25.31 19.62 11.73
N LEU A 26 26.58 19.20 11.74
CA LEU A 26 27.04 18.08 12.56
C LEU A 26 27.34 18.65 13.95
N ASN A 27 26.37 18.66 14.87
CA ASN A 27 26.58 18.68 16.34
C ASN A 27 25.22 18.64 17.03
N ASN A 28 24.91 17.47 17.60
CA ASN A 28 24.00 17.17 18.73
C ASN A 28 23.37 15.78 18.51
N MET A 29 24.18 14.74 18.67
CA MET A 29 23.68 13.41 19.01
C MET A 29 23.79 13.27 20.52
N ASP A 30 22.85 13.86 21.25
CA ASP A 30 22.61 13.55 22.66
C ASP A 30 21.11 13.54 22.95
N GLY A 31 20.59 12.33 23.22
CA GLY A 31 19.69 12.11 24.36
C GLY A 31 18.20 12.45 24.31
N THR A 32 17.66 13.27 23.41
CA THR A 32 16.19 13.48 23.32
C THR A 32 15.69 13.16 21.93
N ALA A 33 14.93 12.07 21.80
CA ALA A 33 14.22 11.78 20.56
C ALA A 33 13.31 12.97 20.24
N ASN A 34 13.56 13.68 19.14
CA ASN A 34 12.65 14.72 18.68
C ASN A 34 11.28 14.05 18.48
N GLN A 35 10.27 14.53 19.20
CA GLN A 35 8.90 14.04 19.06
C GLN A 35 8.39 14.33 17.64
N LEU A 36 7.53 13.45 17.13
CA LEU A 36 6.76 13.65 15.91
C LEU A 36 5.63 14.62 16.19
N THR A 37 5.73 15.87 15.71
CA THR A 37 4.69 16.89 15.91
C THR A 37 3.97 17.16 14.59
N ILE A 38 2.64 17.09 14.59
CA ILE A 38 1.82 17.39 13.41
C ILE A 38 1.09 18.71 13.64
N VAL A 39 1.39 19.73 12.84
CA VAL A 39 0.73 21.05 12.93
C VAL A 39 -0.49 21.14 12.02
N ASN A 40 -0.50 20.42 10.91
CA ASN A 40 -1.60 20.41 9.95
C ASN A 40 -1.66 19.05 9.25
N ALA A 41 -2.87 18.60 8.93
CA ALA A 41 -3.13 17.38 8.20
C ALA A 41 -4.20 17.64 7.14
N THR A 42 -3.96 17.18 5.92
CA THR A 42 -4.92 17.24 4.81
C THR A 42 -4.90 15.95 4.01
N SER A 43 -6.01 15.64 3.33
CA SER A 43 -6.06 14.51 2.41
C SER A 43 -6.90 14.81 1.18
N ASN A 44 -6.71 13.97 0.17
CA ASN A 44 -7.54 13.94 -1.02
C ASN A 44 -7.55 12.52 -1.59
N PHE A 45 -8.47 12.24 -2.51
CA PHE A 45 -8.56 10.94 -3.17
C PHE A 45 -8.88 11.06 -4.66
N GLU A 46 -8.55 10.00 -5.40
CA GLU A 46 -8.96 9.81 -6.79
C GLU A 46 -9.64 8.46 -6.94
N ARG A 47 -10.72 8.42 -7.72
CA ARG A 47 -11.39 7.17 -8.10
C ARG A 47 -10.75 6.66 -9.38
N GLU A 48 -10.05 5.54 -9.30
CA GLU A 48 -9.36 4.96 -10.44
C GLU A 48 -10.13 3.74 -10.95
N LYS A 49 -10.78 3.91 -12.11
CA LYS A 49 -11.48 2.81 -12.78
C LYS A 49 -10.47 1.77 -13.27
N LEU A 50 -10.73 0.51 -12.94
CA LEU A 50 -9.92 -0.59 -13.42
C LEU A 50 -10.22 -0.88 -14.90
N ARG A 51 -9.19 -1.29 -15.63
CA ARG A 51 -9.32 -1.68 -17.04
C ARG A 51 -10.28 -2.87 -17.23
N TYR A 52 -10.28 -3.79 -16.27
CA TYR A 52 -11.18 -4.94 -16.20
C TYR A 52 -11.57 -5.18 -14.73
N PRO A 53 -12.73 -5.80 -14.45
CA PRO A 53 -13.08 -6.20 -13.09
C PRO A 53 -12.00 -7.10 -12.46
N PHE A 54 -11.67 -6.84 -11.20
CA PHE A 54 -10.63 -7.56 -10.47
C PHE A 54 -11.23 -8.44 -9.38
N GLY A 55 -11.04 -9.75 -9.50
CA GLY A 55 -11.54 -10.73 -8.54
C GLY A 55 -10.64 -10.84 -7.30
N PHE A 56 -11.23 -10.74 -6.11
CA PHE A 56 -10.56 -10.94 -4.82
C PHE A 56 -11.55 -11.45 -3.76
N LYS A 57 -11.17 -12.45 -2.95
CA LYS A 57 -12.01 -13.01 -1.87
C LYS A 57 -13.48 -13.32 -2.30
N GLY A 58 -13.68 -13.79 -3.53
CA GLY A 58 -15.01 -14.10 -4.08
C GLY A 58 -15.83 -12.90 -4.60
N GLY A 59 -15.38 -11.66 -4.38
CA GLY A 59 -15.97 -10.45 -4.95
C GLY A 59 -15.20 -9.94 -6.16
N TYR A 60 -15.79 -9.00 -6.91
CA TYR A 60 -15.14 -8.32 -8.04
C TYR A 60 -15.21 -6.80 -7.86
N LEU A 61 -14.07 -6.14 -8.07
CA LEU A 61 -13.94 -4.68 -8.02
C LEU A 61 -13.89 -4.10 -9.43
N THR A 62 -14.50 -2.94 -9.64
CA THR A 62 -14.42 -2.19 -10.90
C THR A 62 -13.63 -0.89 -10.75
N GLU A 63 -13.38 -0.43 -9.52
CA GLU A 63 -12.55 0.73 -9.22
C GLU A 63 -11.72 0.53 -7.94
N LEU A 64 -10.68 1.35 -7.80
CA LEU A 64 -9.88 1.47 -6.57
C LEU A 64 -9.71 2.96 -6.26
N TRP A 65 -9.82 3.33 -4.98
CA TRP A 65 -9.58 4.71 -4.57
C TRP A 65 -8.10 4.90 -4.26
N GLN A 66 -7.48 5.91 -4.85
CA GLN A 66 -6.10 6.31 -4.56
C GLN A 66 -6.15 7.47 -3.57
N VAL A 67 -5.81 7.23 -2.31
CA VAL A 67 -5.84 8.24 -1.24
C VAL A 67 -4.43 8.80 -1.04
N ALA A 68 -4.34 10.11 -0.95
CA ALA A 68 -3.13 10.84 -0.62
C ALA A 68 -3.34 11.67 0.65
N THR A 69 -2.42 11.54 1.60
CA THR A 69 -2.42 12.29 2.85
C THR A 69 -1.16 13.15 2.91
N GLN A 70 -1.30 14.37 3.39
CA GLN A 70 -0.19 15.27 3.68
C GLN A 70 -0.24 15.69 5.15
N LEU A 71 0.87 15.53 5.84
CA LEU A 71 1.09 16.00 7.21
C LEU A 71 2.19 17.05 7.18
N LYS A 72 1.98 18.16 7.89
CA LYS A 72 2.97 19.21 8.08
C LYS A 72 3.45 19.20 9.52
N GLY A 73 4.76 19.27 9.73
CA GLY A 73 5.40 19.47 11.03
C GLY A 73 5.77 20.94 11.29
N PRO A 74 6.30 21.27 12.48
CA PRO A 74 6.56 22.65 12.91
C PRO A 74 7.67 23.36 12.13
N ASN A 75 8.60 22.61 11.51
CA ASN A 75 9.74 23.14 10.78
C ASN A 75 9.51 23.19 9.26
N GLU A 76 8.26 23.39 8.83
CA GLU A 76 7.86 23.33 7.41
C GLU A 76 8.17 21.98 6.72
N HIS A 77 8.50 20.94 7.50
CA HIS A 77 8.66 19.59 6.98
C HIS A 77 7.30 19.00 6.63
N THR A 78 7.22 18.39 5.45
CA THR A 78 5.98 17.81 4.93
C THR A 78 6.15 16.31 4.69
N GLY A 79 5.34 15.47 5.34
CA GLY A 79 5.20 14.04 5.04
C GLY A 79 4.04 13.81 4.08
N VAL A 80 4.28 13.09 2.97
CA VAL A 80 3.21 12.70 2.05
C VAL A 80 3.10 11.19 2.03
N GLY A 81 1.90 10.69 2.30
CA GLY A 81 1.57 9.27 2.27
C GLY A 81 0.60 8.94 1.15
N LEU A 82 0.79 7.76 0.55
CA LEU A 82 -0.03 7.27 -0.54
C LEU A 82 -0.59 5.88 -0.22
N ALA A 83 -1.86 5.66 -0.57
CA ALA A 83 -2.47 4.34 -0.43
C ALA A 83 -3.48 4.06 -1.54
N THR A 84 -3.61 2.77 -1.85
CA THR A 84 -4.78 2.24 -2.53
C THR A 84 -5.77 1.73 -1.48
N GLN A 85 -6.94 2.32 -1.47
CA GLN A 85 -8.04 1.98 -0.60
C GLN A 85 -9.00 1.03 -1.32
N SER A 86 -9.36 -0.06 -0.64
CA SER A 86 -10.32 -1.05 -1.14
C SER A 86 -11.05 -1.73 0.01
N VAL A 87 -12.37 -1.59 -0.02
CA VAL A 87 -13.27 -2.22 0.95
C VAL A 87 -13.08 -3.73 0.97
N LEU A 88 -12.96 -4.37 -0.20
CA LEU A 88 -12.80 -5.82 -0.31
C LEU A 88 -11.44 -6.32 0.23
N TYR A 89 -10.43 -5.45 0.29
CA TYR A 89 -9.15 -5.78 0.92
C TYR A 89 -9.30 -5.81 2.45
N GLY A 90 -10.07 -4.85 2.98
CA GLY A 90 -10.37 -4.73 4.41
C GLY A 90 -11.39 -5.75 4.92
N ASP A 91 -12.62 -5.72 4.41
CA ASP A 91 -13.75 -6.51 4.91
C ASP A 91 -14.73 -6.89 3.78
N ALA A 92 -14.87 -8.20 3.52
CA ALA A 92 -15.74 -8.73 2.47
C ALA A 92 -17.23 -8.57 2.80
N ASN A 93 -17.60 -8.52 4.08
CA ASN A 93 -18.99 -8.36 4.49
C ASN A 93 -19.45 -6.91 4.31
N VAL A 94 -18.59 -5.93 4.64
CA VAL A 94 -18.86 -4.51 4.33
C VAL A 94 -18.92 -4.32 2.82
N PHE A 95 -18.04 -4.97 2.08
CA PHE A 95 -18.06 -4.93 0.62
C PHE A 95 -19.39 -5.43 0.05
N ALA A 96 -19.90 -6.56 0.54
CA ALA A 96 -21.16 -7.13 0.07
C ALA A 96 -22.40 -6.30 0.45
N SER A 97 -22.33 -5.52 1.54
CA SER A 97 -23.45 -4.70 2.02
C SER A 97 -23.40 -3.24 1.59
N THR A 98 -22.43 -2.83 0.77
CA THR A 98 -22.27 -1.44 0.30
C THR A 98 -21.97 -1.41 -1.21
N SER A 99 -22.13 -0.24 -1.83
CA SER A 99 -21.54 -0.03 -3.16
C SER A 99 -20.03 0.20 -3.04
N GLU A 100 -19.26 -0.06 -4.11
CA GLU A 100 -17.81 0.20 -4.12
C GLU A 100 -17.48 1.64 -3.69
N ALA A 101 -18.19 2.62 -4.26
CA ALA A 101 -18.02 4.02 -3.91
C ALA A 101 -18.48 4.33 -2.48
N GLY A 102 -19.59 3.74 -2.04
CA GLY A 102 -20.13 3.95 -0.70
C GLY A 102 -19.19 3.44 0.39
N GLY A 103 -18.73 2.19 0.29
CA GLY A 103 -17.79 1.64 1.27
C GLY A 103 -16.43 2.37 1.27
N ASN A 104 -15.93 2.79 0.09
CA ASN A 104 -14.72 3.60 0.03
C ASN A 104 -14.92 5.00 0.64
N ALA A 105 -16.09 5.61 0.48
CA ALA A 105 -16.39 6.88 1.14
C ALA A 105 -16.35 6.72 2.68
N LEU A 106 -16.87 5.62 3.23
CA LEU A 106 -16.79 5.32 4.67
C LEU A 106 -15.32 5.20 5.14
N MET A 107 -14.48 4.48 4.40
CA MET A 107 -13.06 4.37 4.71
C MET A 107 -12.36 5.74 4.64
N TYR A 108 -12.70 6.59 3.67
CA TYR A 108 -12.13 7.93 3.56
C TYR A 108 -12.56 8.85 4.71
N VAL A 109 -13.78 8.69 5.24
CA VAL A 109 -14.21 9.37 6.48
C VAL A 109 -13.35 8.93 7.66
N LEU A 110 -13.05 7.63 7.80
CA LEU A 110 -12.15 7.14 8.85
C LEU A 110 -10.73 7.70 8.71
N ALA A 111 -10.21 7.80 7.50
CA ALA A 111 -8.91 8.42 7.25
C ALA A 111 -8.90 9.89 7.72
N ASN A 112 -9.93 10.68 7.40
CA ASN A 112 -10.00 12.09 7.85
C ASN A 112 -10.22 12.22 9.36
N LYS A 113 -11.03 11.36 9.98
CA LYS A 113 -11.16 11.31 11.45
C LYS A 113 -9.81 11.07 12.13
N ALA A 114 -8.98 10.18 11.58
CA ALA A 114 -7.62 9.98 12.08
C ALA A 114 -6.74 11.23 11.92
N LEU A 115 -6.86 11.96 10.80
CA LEU A 115 -6.12 13.22 10.60
C LEU A 115 -6.51 14.30 11.62
N ASP A 116 -7.80 14.40 11.95
CA ASP A 116 -8.28 15.33 12.98
C ASP A 116 -7.70 15.01 14.36
N MET A 117 -7.51 13.71 14.67
CA MET A 117 -6.86 13.26 15.92
C MET A 117 -5.36 13.54 15.94
N LEU A 118 -4.70 13.58 14.78
CA LEU A 118 -3.26 13.83 14.68
C LEU A 118 -2.93 15.32 14.68
N ALA A 119 -3.73 16.16 14.02
CA ALA A 119 -3.47 17.58 13.89
C ALA A 119 -3.40 18.27 15.25
N GLY A 120 -2.36 19.08 15.47
CA GLY A 120 -2.09 19.79 16.72
C GLY A 120 -1.45 18.94 17.82
N HIS A 121 -1.14 17.67 17.57
CA HIS A 121 -0.62 16.75 18.58
C HIS A 121 0.83 16.33 18.31
N SER A 122 1.48 15.81 19.35
CA SER A 122 2.84 15.27 19.30
C SER A 122 2.89 13.84 19.82
N PHE A 123 3.72 13.02 19.20
CA PHE A 123 3.87 11.59 19.48
C PHE A 123 5.34 11.21 19.56
N GLU A 124 5.66 10.11 20.23
CA GLU A 124 7.04 9.63 20.30
C GLU A 124 7.57 9.19 18.93
N ASN A 125 6.74 8.47 18.18
CA ASN A 125 7.05 7.90 16.87
C ASN A 125 5.75 7.54 16.13
N PRO A 126 5.81 7.17 14.83
CA PRO A 126 4.62 6.81 14.06
C PRO A 126 3.78 5.66 14.64
N VAL A 127 4.40 4.69 15.33
CA VAL A 127 3.67 3.56 15.95
C VAL A 127 2.83 4.06 17.12
N ALA A 128 3.40 4.91 17.98
CA ALA A 128 2.66 5.53 19.08
C ALA A 128 1.47 6.38 18.59
N ALA A 129 1.63 7.09 17.45
CA ALA A 129 0.55 7.84 16.82
C ALA A 129 -0.58 6.90 16.33
N LEU A 130 -0.23 5.77 15.70
CA LEU A 130 -1.20 4.76 15.27
C LEU A 130 -1.92 4.12 16.45
N ASP A 131 -1.20 3.69 17.48
CA ASP A 131 -1.76 3.07 18.68
C ASP A 131 -2.72 4.03 19.42
N HIS A 132 -2.42 5.33 19.40
CA HIS A 132 -3.29 6.34 19.98
C HIS A 132 -4.63 6.46 19.25
N MET A 133 -4.62 6.51 17.90
CA MET A 133 -5.84 6.75 17.12
C MET A 133 -6.66 5.49 16.84
N LEU A 134 -6.03 4.33 16.75
CA LEU A 134 -6.67 3.11 16.26
C LEU A 134 -7.93 2.69 17.04
N PRO A 135 -7.98 2.73 18.40
CA PRO A 135 -9.18 2.31 19.13
C PRO A 135 -10.42 3.15 18.80
N GLU A 136 -10.28 4.48 18.78
CA GLU A 136 -11.40 5.39 18.49
C GLU A 136 -11.83 5.28 17.02
N VAL A 137 -10.87 5.20 16.09
CA VAL A 137 -11.19 5.05 14.66
C VAL A 137 -11.85 3.69 14.38
N HIS A 138 -11.52 2.63 15.13
CA HIS A 138 -12.19 1.34 14.99
C HIS A 138 -13.64 1.37 15.49
N GLU A 139 -13.90 1.99 16.65
CA GLU A 139 -15.27 2.17 17.14
C GLU A 139 -16.11 3.04 16.20
N GLU A 140 -15.52 4.10 15.67
CA GLU A 140 -16.16 4.92 14.64
C GLU A 140 -16.43 4.11 13.37
N GLY A 141 -15.51 3.24 12.96
CA GLY A 141 -15.70 2.31 11.86
C GLY A 141 -16.93 1.43 12.08
N LYS A 142 -17.04 0.79 13.25
CA LYS A 142 -18.20 -0.06 13.60
C LYS A 142 -19.50 0.72 13.52
N ARG A 143 -19.51 1.97 14.03
CA ARG A 143 -20.68 2.86 14.00
C ARG A 143 -21.07 3.23 12.57
N LEU A 144 -20.11 3.65 11.74
CA LEU A 144 -20.34 4.07 10.36
C LEU A 144 -20.82 2.93 9.47
N THR A 145 -20.30 1.71 9.66
CA THR A 145 -20.72 0.54 8.88
C THR A 145 -21.95 -0.15 9.46
N GLY A 146 -22.37 0.20 10.68
CA GLY A 146 -23.41 -0.54 11.41
C GLY A 146 -23.01 -1.99 11.74
N ARG A 147 -21.70 -2.28 11.84
CA ARG A 147 -21.17 -3.63 12.03
C ARG A 147 -20.41 -3.74 13.35
N PRO A 148 -20.96 -4.39 14.38
CA PRO A 148 -20.24 -4.57 15.65
C PRO A 148 -19.02 -5.49 15.50
N ASP A 149 -19.06 -6.41 14.53
CA ASP A 149 -18.02 -7.38 14.18
C ASP A 149 -17.05 -6.88 13.08
N LEU A 150 -16.96 -5.56 12.85
CA LEU A 150 -16.14 -4.98 11.79
C LEU A 150 -14.70 -5.49 11.84
N ASN A 151 -14.25 -6.09 10.73
CA ASN A 151 -12.88 -6.56 10.62
C ASN A 151 -11.91 -5.37 10.71
N ILE A 152 -10.94 -5.45 11.63
CA ILE A 152 -9.95 -4.38 11.84
C ILE A 152 -9.16 -4.03 10.57
N ASN A 153 -9.04 -4.96 9.62
CA ASN A 153 -8.39 -4.69 8.33
C ASN A 153 -9.12 -3.62 7.49
N PHE A 154 -10.42 -3.42 7.70
CA PHE A 154 -11.15 -2.28 7.11
C PHE A 154 -10.54 -0.95 7.58
N VAL A 155 -10.28 -0.83 8.87
CA VAL A 155 -9.66 0.35 9.47
C VAL A 155 -8.20 0.46 9.05
N TYR A 156 -7.43 -0.62 9.14
CA TYR A 156 -6.02 -0.58 8.72
C TYR A 156 -5.86 -0.18 7.25
N ASN A 157 -6.71 -0.68 6.35
CA ASN A 157 -6.64 -0.30 4.94
C ASN A 157 -6.99 1.18 4.73
N ALA A 158 -7.97 1.72 5.45
CA ALA A 158 -8.30 3.15 5.43
C ALA A 158 -7.11 4.03 5.91
N LEU A 159 -6.34 3.55 6.87
CA LEU A 159 -5.26 4.31 7.51
C LEU A 159 -3.89 4.20 6.80
N VAL A 160 -3.74 3.39 5.75
CA VAL A 160 -2.42 3.19 5.09
C VAL A 160 -1.79 4.51 4.63
N SER A 161 -2.57 5.43 4.05
CA SER A 161 -2.01 6.72 3.59
C SER A 161 -1.59 7.59 4.77
N VAL A 162 -2.29 7.49 5.90
CA VAL A 162 -2.01 8.23 7.13
C VAL A 162 -0.73 7.70 7.78
N ASP A 163 -0.63 6.38 7.98
CA ASP A 163 0.58 5.72 8.50
C ASP A 163 1.80 6.03 7.61
N ASN A 164 1.64 5.92 6.29
CA ASN A 164 2.73 6.24 5.37
C ASN A 164 3.16 7.70 5.49
N ALA A 165 2.23 8.65 5.63
CA ALA A 165 2.55 10.07 5.82
C ALA A 165 3.29 10.34 7.15
N LEU A 166 2.89 9.67 8.24
CA LEU A 166 3.55 9.76 9.54
C LEU A 166 5.02 9.33 9.44
N TRP A 167 5.29 8.20 8.81
CA TRP A 167 6.67 7.73 8.58
C TRP A 167 7.48 8.70 7.72
N MET A 168 6.88 9.29 6.70
CA MET A 168 7.55 10.24 5.82
C MET A 168 7.87 11.56 6.52
N LEU A 169 6.95 12.08 7.35
CA LEU A 169 7.20 13.27 8.16
C LEU A 169 8.29 12.99 9.21
N TYR A 170 8.15 11.88 9.95
CA TYR A 170 9.10 11.49 10.98
C TYR A 170 10.51 11.33 10.42
N ALA A 171 10.66 10.70 9.25
CA ALA A 171 11.96 10.59 8.59
C ALA A 171 12.63 11.95 8.34
N LYS A 172 11.85 12.96 7.90
CA LYS A 172 12.35 14.31 7.63
C LYS A 172 12.74 15.04 8.92
N GLU A 173 11.90 14.96 9.95
CA GLU A 173 12.16 15.57 11.25
C GLU A 173 13.40 14.99 11.95
N GLN A 174 13.67 13.70 11.74
CA GLN A 174 14.88 13.05 12.27
C GLN A 174 16.12 13.20 11.35
N GLY A 175 16.01 13.92 10.22
CA GLY A 175 17.10 13.99 9.23
C GLY A 175 17.53 12.60 8.72
N ALA A 176 16.62 11.63 8.71
CA ALA A 176 16.94 10.24 8.47
C ALA A 176 16.99 9.92 6.97
N SER A 177 18.16 9.49 6.51
CA SER A 177 18.39 9.08 5.12
C SER A 177 17.77 7.71 4.74
N GLY A 178 16.97 7.10 5.62
CA GLY A 178 16.34 5.81 5.33
C GLY A 178 15.62 5.16 6.50
N PHE A 179 14.66 4.28 6.18
CA PHE A 179 13.72 3.67 7.11
C PHE A 179 14.37 2.96 8.31
N ARG A 180 15.55 2.33 8.13
CA ARG A 180 16.25 1.63 9.22
C ARG A 180 16.58 2.55 10.41
N LYS A 181 16.94 3.80 10.13
CA LYS A 181 17.38 4.76 11.16
C LYS A 181 16.23 5.16 12.08
N ILE A 182 15.00 5.13 11.57
CA ILE A 182 13.78 5.49 12.28
C ILE A 182 13.00 4.29 12.81
N LEU A 183 13.43 3.06 12.52
CA LEU A 183 12.79 1.87 13.07
C LEU A 183 12.96 1.81 14.60
N PRO A 184 11.86 1.61 15.36
CA PRO A 184 11.93 1.29 16.78
C PRO A 184 12.80 0.06 17.04
N SER A 185 13.51 0.04 18.16
CA SER A 185 14.48 -0.99 18.52
C SER A 185 13.90 -2.41 18.44
N ALA A 186 12.65 -2.59 18.87
CA ALA A 186 11.93 -3.85 18.86
C ALA A 186 11.83 -4.50 17.46
N TYR A 187 11.74 -3.71 16.39
CA TYR A 187 11.53 -4.21 15.02
C TYR A 187 12.82 -4.35 14.21
N ARG A 188 13.92 -3.72 14.65
CA ARG A 188 15.17 -3.65 13.85
C ARG A 188 15.74 -5.02 13.48
N LYS A 189 15.67 -6.00 14.39
CA LYS A 189 16.20 -7.35 14.14
C LYS A 189 15.38 -8.08 13.08
N ALA A 190 14.05 -8.07 13.21
CA ALA A 190 13.14 -8.71 12.27
C ALA A 190 13.21 -8.07 10.88
N LEU A 191 13.43 -6.76 10.80
CA LEU A 191 13.51 -5.99 9.54
C LEU A 191 14.96 -5.68 9.12
N SER A 192 15.92 -6.52 9.55
CA SER A 192 17.35 -6.29 9.31
C SER A 192 17.82 -6.70 7.92
N HIS A 193 17.11 -7.62 7.25
CA HIS A 193 17.49 -8.13 5.93
C HIS A 193 17.43 -7.04 4.87
N ARG A 194 18.34 -7.09 3.89
CA ARG A 194 18.45 -6.10 2.81
C ARG A 194 18.47 -6.82 1.48
N ASN A 195 17.52 -6.46 0.63
CA ASN A 195 17.53 -6.82 -0.78
C ASN A 195 18.06 -5.62 -1.56
N ASP A 196 19.04 -5.85 -2.43
CA ASP A 196 19.55 -4.85 -3.38
C ASP A 196 18.69 -4.77 -4.66
N LYS A 197 17.75 -5.71 -4.82
CA LYS A 197 16.87 -5.87 -5.98
C LYS A 197 15.45 -6.19 -5.54
N VAL A 198 14.48 -5.66 -6.30
CA VAL A 198 13.07 -5.99 -6.17
C VAL A 198 12.56 -6.44 -7.53
N ALA A 199 11.80 -7.53 -7.58
CA ALA A 199 11.11 -7.97 -8.78
C ALA A 199 9.64 -7.57 -8.71
N VAL A 200 9.13 -6.96 -9.78
CA VAL A 200 7.69 -6.73 -9.91
C VAL A 200 7.03 -8.03 -10.32
N MET A 201 6.07 -8.45 -9.51
CA MET A 201 5.31 -9.67 -9.73
C MET A 201 4.15 -9.37 -10.68
N TYR A 202 4.20 -9.94 -11.88
CA TYR A 202 3.16 -9.79 -12.88
C TYR A 202 1.99 -10.71 -12.56
N GLN A 203 0.84 -10.15 -12.22
CA GLN A 203 -0.34 -10.92 -11.84
C GLN A 203 -1.10 -11.40 -13.09
N VAL A 204 -1.19 -12.72 -13.25
CA VAL A 204 -1.92 -13.39 -14.33
C VAL A 204 -3.27 -13.86 -13.79
N SER A 205 -4.37 -13.27 -14.28
CA SER A 205 -5.73 -13.70 -13.96
C SER A 205 -6.16 -14.92 -14.79
N TYR A 206 -7.20 -15.64 -14.36
CA TYR A 206 -7.68 -16.89 -14.97
C TYR A 206 -7.82 -16.80 -16.50
N GLY A 207 -8.49 -15.75 -16.99
CA GLY A 207 -8.78 -15.55 -18.42
C GLY A 207 -7.83 -14.61 -19.17
N MET A 208 -6.68 -14.24 -18.61
CA MET A 208 -5.76 -13.31 -19.28
C MET A 208 -5.26 -13.86 -20.63
N ALA A 209 -5.31 -13.08 -21.72
CA ALA A 209 -4.82 -13.57 -23.01
C ALA A 209 -3.33 -13.98 -22.95
N LEU A 210 -2.98 -15.14 -23.51
CA LEU A 210 -1.60 -15.63 -23.56
C LEU A 210 -0.64 -14.64 -24.24
N SER A 211 -1.12 -13.88 -25.22
CA SER A 211 -0.37 -12.81 -25.88
C SER A 211 0.03 -11.68 -24.92
N SER A 212 -0.80 -11.37 -23.91
CA SER A 212 -0.48 -10.38 -22.89
C SER A 212 0.60 -10.89 -21.94
N ILE A 213 0.55 -12.18 -21.60
CA ILE A 213 1.57 -12.84 -20.77
C ILE A 213 2.92 -12.87 -21.48
N ARG A 214 2.93 -13.22 -22.78
CA ARG A 214 4.13 -13.14 -23.63
C ARG A 214 4.71 -11.73 -23.62
N ARG A 215 3.88 -10.72 -23.89
CA ARG A 215 4.30 -9.32 -23.92
C ARG A 215 4.92 -8.88 -22.59
N ALA A 216 4.33 -9.26 -21.47
CA ALA A 216 4.91 -8.96 -20.16
C ALA A 216 6.31 -9.58 -20.00
N ALA A 217 6.52 -10.80 -20.47
CA ALA A 217 7.85 -11.42 -20.45
C ALA A 217 8.86 -10.63 -21.32
N GLU A 218 8.43 -10.19 -22.50
CA GLU A 218 9.24 -9.35 -23.41
C GLU A 218 9.55 -7.96 -22.84
N GLU A 219 8.63 -7.39 -22.06
CA GLU A 219 8.81 -6.15 -21.30
C GLU A 219 9.75 -6.31 -20.08
N GLY A 220 10.19 -7.54 -19.79
CA GLY A 220 11.18 -7.84 -18.75
C GLY A 220 10.59 -8.24 -17.40
N TYR A 221 9.28 -8.54 -17.33
CA TYR A 221 8.71 -9.20 -16.16
C TYR A 221 9.27 -10.62 -16.04
N LEU A 222 9.72 -10.98 -14.84
CA LEU A 222 10.40 -12.25 -14.59
C LEU A 222 9.76 -13.10 -13.48
N VAL A 223 8.78 -12.56 -12.76
CA VAL A 223 8.02 -13.28 -11.74
C VAL A 223 6.55 -13.18 -12.09
N PHE A 224 5.91 -14.32 -12.40
CA PHE A 224 4.52 -14.40 -12.82
C PHE A 224 3.70 -15.05 -11.71
N LYS A 225 2.76 -14.29 -11.14
CA LYS A 225 1.80 -14.78 -10.15
C LYS A 225 0.53 -15.24 -10.84
N ILE A 226 0.40 -16.54 -11.01
CA ILE A 226 -0.69 -17.18 -11.73
C ILE A 226 -1.83 -17.48 -10.76
N LYS A 227 -3.01 -16.93 -11.04
CA LYS A 227 -4.24 -17.32 -10.33
C LYS A 227 -4.60 -18.76 -10.65
N THR A 228 -4.79 -19.55 -9.61
CA THR A 228 -5.31 -20.92 -9.62
C THR A 228 -6.51 -20.98 -8.67
N GLY A 229 -7.27 -22.07 -8.64
CA GLY A 229 -8.52 -22.17 -7.90
C GLY A 229 -9.73 -21.74 -8.73
N GLN A 230 -9.80 -22.18 -9.99
CA GLN A 230 -10.91 -21.85 -10.89
C GLN A 230 -12.29 -22.35 -10.40
N PRO A 231 -13.41 -21.73 -10.84
CA PRO A 231 -14.76 -22.21 -10.51
C PRO A 231 -15.05 -23.61 -11.07
N GLY A 232 -15.73 -24.45 -10.27
CA GLY A 232 -16.06 -25.84 -10.60
C GLY A 232 -15.99 -26.74 -9.36
N THR A 233 -16.22 -28.04 -9.55
CA THR A 233 -15.87 -29.08 -8.55
C THR A 233 -14.36 -29.14 -8.34
N GLU A 234 -13.89 -29.86 -7.32
CA GLU A 234 -12.45 -30.03 -7.08
C GLU A 234 -11.73 -30.64 -8.29
N GLU A 235 -12.32 -31.64 -8.93
CA GLU A 235 -11.79 -32.28 -10.14
C GLU A 235 -11.75 -31.32 -11.32
N GLU A 236 -12.84 -30.58 -11.56
CA GLU A 236 -12.91 -29.58 -12.63
C GLU A 236 -11.89 -28.45 -12.41
N MET A 237 -11.76 -27.98 -11.18
CA MET A 237 -10.81 -26.93 -10.79
C MET A 237 -9.38 -27.40 -11.06
N LEU A 238 -9.02 -28.59 -10.58
CA LEU A 238 -7.69 -29.17 -10.78
C LEU A 238 -7.38 -29.35 -12.27
N GLN A 239 -8.34 -29.82 -13.07
CA GLN A 239 -8.16 -30.04 -14.50
C GLN A 239 -7.95 -28.71 -15.23
N LYS A 240 -8.83 -27.71 -14.99
CA LYS A 240 -8.71 -26.37 -15.59
C LYS A 240 -7.42 -25.68 -15.21
N ASP A 241 -6.96 -25.80 -13.96
CA ASP A 241 -5.71 -25.19 -13.52
C ASP A 241 -4.49 -25.87 -14.14
N LYS A 242 -4.49 -27.21 -14.27
CA LYS A 242 -3.42 -27.94 -14.98
C LYS A 242 -3.32 -27.52 -16.44
N GLU A 243 -4.44 -27.48 -17.15
CA GLU A 243 -4.52 -27.02 -18.54
C GLU A 243 -3.96 -25.60 -18.65
N ARG A 244 -4.45 -24.71 -17.78
CA ARG A 244 -4.08 -23.30 -17.81
C ARG A 244 -2.60 -23.06 -17.51
N LEU A 245 -2.05 -23.74 -16.50
CA LEU A 245 -0.63 -23.69 -16.18
C LEU A 245 0.22 -24.22 -17.33
N SER A 246 -0.25 -25.26 -18.03
CA SER A 246 0.44 -25.83 -19.19
C SER A 246 0.49 -24.82 -20.34
N GLU A 247 -0.62 -24.17 -20.68
CA GLU A 247 -0.66 -23.11 -21.70
C GLU A 247 0.32 -21.96 -21.38
N ILE A 248 0.30 -21.48 -20.13
CA ILE A 248 1.19 -20.40 -19.68
C ILE A 248 2.65 -20.86 -19.75
N HIS A 249 2.92 -22.10 -19.33
CA HIS A 249 4.28 -22.64 -19.39
C HIS A 249 4.79 -22.73 -20.83
N GLU A 250 3.98 -23.18 -21.79
CA GLU A 250 4.36 -23.24 -23.21
C GLU A 250 4.77 -21.88 -23.77
N VAL A 251 4.10 -20.80 -23.34
CA VAL A 251 4.44 -19.42 -23.74
C VAL A 251 5.77 -18.97 -23.16
N LEU A 252 6.05 -19.32 -21.91
CA LEU A 252 7.12 -18.73 -21.11
C LEU A 252 8.38 -19.62 -21.01
N LYS A 253 8.30 -20.92 -21.26
CA LYS A 253 9.40 -21.89 -21.02
C LYS A 253 10.70 -21.56 -21.75
N ASN A 254 10.60 -20.91 -22.91
CA ASN A 254 11.75 -20.55 -23.74
C ASN A 254 12.26 -19.13 -23.47
N ILE A 255 11.57 -18.34 -22.64
CA ILE A 255 12.04 -17.01 -22.24
C ILE A 255 13.25 -17.18 -21.32
N LYS A 256 14.33 -16.46 -21.66
CA LYS A 256 15.58 -16.43 -20.89
C LYS A 256 15.80 -15.05 -20.29
N THR A 257 16.42 -15.01 -19.11
CA THR A 257 16.76 -13.76 -18.45
C THR A 257 18.08 -13.87 -17.70
N GLY A 258 18.93 -12.86 -17.77
CA GLY A 258 20.15 -12.77 -16.95
C GLY A 258 19.87 -12.33 -15.50
N ARG A 259 18.61 -12.11 -15.13
CA ARG A 259 18.20 -11.56 -13.82
C ARG A 259 17.84 -12.63 -12.80
N THR A 260 17.87 -13.92 -13.16
CA THR A 260 17.59 -15.06 -12.28
C THR A 260 18.74 -16.05 -12.32
N SER A 261 18.95 -16.80 -11.22
CA SER A 261 20.05 -17.76 -11.12
C SER A 261 19.92 -18.95 -12.09
N THR A 262 18.69 -19.29 -12.48
CA THR A 262 18.40 -20.42 -13.39
C THR A 262 18.32 -19.98 -14.86
N GLY A 263 18.38 -18.68 -15.13
CA GLY A 263 18.14 -18.12 -16.45
C GLY A 263 16.67 -18.20 -16.90
N LYS A 264 15.74 -18.67 -16.05
CA LYS A 264 14.32 -18.84 -16.34
C LYS A 264 13.49 -17.80 -15.60
N VAL A 265 12.28 -17.54 -16.08
CA VAL A 265 11.26 -16.82 -15.32
C VAL A 265 10.73 -17.68 -14.16
N TYR A 266 10.21 -17.05 -13.12
CA TYR A 266 9.63 -17.72 -11.95
C TYR A 266 8.11 -17.66 -11.96
N TYR A 267 7.47 -18.74 -11.52
CA TYR A 267 6.02 -18.79 -11.32
C TYR A 267 5.72 -18.85 -9.82
N THR A 268 4.70 -18.11 -9.40
CA THR A 268 4.02 -18.34 -8.14
C THR A 268 2.56 -18.66 -8.44
N MET A 269 1.96 -19.57 -7.66
CA MET A 269 0.56 -19.95 -7.80
C MET A 269 -0.22 -19.34 -6.66
N ASP A 270 -1.39 -18.76 -6.96
CA ASP A 270 -2.26 -18.11 -5.98
C ASP A 270 -3.66 -18.71 -6.08
N ALA A 271 -3.92 -19.70 -5.22
CA ALA A 271 -5.19 -20.39 -5.10
C ALA A 271 -6.22 -19.65 -4.24
N ASN A 272 -5.83 -18.55 -3.58
CA ASN A 272 -6.69 -17.84 -2.61
C ASN A 272 -7.29 -18.72 -1.50
N GLY A 273 -6.62 -19.83 -1.15
CA GLY A 273 -7.07 -20.77 -0.12
C GLY A 273 -8.12 -21.78 -0.59
N ARG A 274 -8.33 -21.90 -1.91
CA ARG A 274 -9.09 -22.99 -2.54
C ARG A 274 -8.21 -24.20 -2.83
#